data_AF-A0A840IM46-F1
#
_entry.id   AF-A0A840IM46-F1
#
_cell.length_a   1.000
_cell.length_b   1.000
_cell.length_c   1.000
_cell.angle_alpha   90.00
_cell.angle_beta   90.00
_cell.angle_gamma   90.00
#
_symmetry.space_group_name_H-M   'P 1'
#
loop_
_entity.id
_entity.type
_entity.pdbx_description
1 polymer ?
#
loop_
_entity_poly.entity_id
_entity_poly.type
_entity_poly.pdbx_seq_one_letter_code
_entity_poly.pdbx_strand_id
1 'polypeptide(L)'
;MASSAGYRARIEQLAADHRAQRERWLPQLPPELQALLPLDATPLAEGLELLADGAGIGAEVAAAQREQSRANAAVLHGRVFGRAATVPLATAHAAFADGARVRERLIGRVAEAIDGAGLRREAEALLAAAPVPPPEAFADAAAAGDDGALLGALEAAFAAQEHALLHCAARFDAILDG
;
A
#
# COMPACT_ATOMS: atom_id res chain seq x y z
N MET A 1 -7.26 -6.67 -33.06
CA MET A 1 -7.52 -7.19 -31.70
C MET A 1 -6.42 -6.65 -30.81
N ALA A 2 -6.72 -5.75 -29.88
CA ALA A 2 -5.74 -5.32 -28.90
C ALA A 2 -5.40 -6.53 -28.02
N SER A 3 -4.12 -6.88 -27.93
CA SER A 3 -3.64 -7.79 -26.89
C SER A 3 -4.09 -7.20 -25.55
N SER A 4 -4.87 -7.94 -24.77
CA SER A 4 -5.19 -7.51 -23.40
C SER A 4 -3.86 -7.45 -22.65
N ALA A 5 -3.43 -6.25 -22.27
CA ALA A 5 -2.19 -6.09 -21.53
C ALA A 5 -2.21 -6.98 -20.28
N GLY A 6 -1.10 -7.69 -20.03
CA GLY A 6 -0.93 -8.54 -18.85
C GLY A 6 -1.11 -7.77 -17.54
N TYR A 7 -1.32 -8.50 -16.44
CA TYR A 7 -1.47 -7.97 -15.10
C TYR A 7 -0.33 -7.02 -14.73
N ARG A 8 0.92 -7.37 -15.07
CA ARG A 8 2.08 -6.53 -14.78
C ARG A 8 1.93 -5.16 -15.45
N ALA A 9 1.68 -5.14 -16.75
CA ALA A 9 1.55 -3.90 -17.52
C ALA A 9 0.38 -3.03 -17.01
N ARG A 10 -0.72 -3.65 -16.57
CA ARG A 10 -1.85 -2.94 -15.98
C ARG A 10 -1.50 -2.29 -14.64
N ILE A 11 -0.75 -2.98 -13.77
CA ILE A 11 -0.31 -2.42 -12.48
C ILE A 11 0.71 -1.31 -12.68
N GLU A 12 1.66 -1.47 -13.61
CA GLU A 12 2.62 -0.42 -13.95
C GLU A 12 1.91 0.84 -14.48
N GLN A 13 0.91 0.68 -15.35
CA GLN A 13 0.10 1.78 -15.85
C GLN A 13 -0.67 2.48 -14.72
N LEU A 14 -1.29 1.71 -13.85
CA LEU A 14 -2.05 2.20 -12.70
C LEU A 14 -1.14 3.02 -11.75
N ALA A 15 0.05 2.51 -11.44
CA ALA A 15 1.03 3.24 -10.63
C ALA A 15 1.47 4.55 -11.31
N ALA A 16 1.70 4.54 -12.63
CA ALA A 16 2.06 5.73 -13.39
C ALA A 16 0.94 6.79 -13.38
N ASP A 17 -0.32 6.38 -13.57
CA ASP A 17 -1.48 7.27 -13.56
C ASP A 17 -1.68 7.92 -12.18
N HIS A 18 -1.54 7.14 -11.10
CA HIS A 18 -1.60 7.64 -9.74
C HIS A 18 -0.48 8.63 -9.42
N ARG A 19 0.75 8.34 -9.85
CA ARG A 19 1.88 9.25 -9.67
C ARG A 19 1.64 10.59 -10.38
N ALA A 20 1.18 10.55 -11.64
CA ALA A 20 0.86 11.75 -12.40
C ALA A 20 -0.29 12.56 -11.76
N GLN A 21 -1.31 11.88 -11.24
CA GLN A 21 -2.39 12.55 -10.51
C GLN A 21 -1.89 13.20 -9.22
N ARG A 22 -1.07 12.49 -8.43
CA ARG A 22 -0.50 13.02 -7.19
C ARG A 22 0.38 14.24 -7.46
N GLU A 23 1.27 14.17 -8.44
CA GLU A 23 2.13 15.31 -8.84
C GLU A 23 1.31 16.53 -9.25
N ARG A 24 0.16 16.31 -9.91
CA ARG A 24 -0.77 17.38 -10.29
C ARG A 24 -1.52 17.98 -9.11
N TRP A 25 -2.04 17.17 -8.20
CA TRP A 25 -3.00 17.60 -7.19
C TRP A 25 -2.38 17.95 -5.83
N LEU A 26 -1.33 17.26 -5.40
CA LEU A 26 -0.72 17.47 -4.09
C LEU A 26 -0.27 18.92 -3.85
N PRO A 27 0.38 19.62 -4.82
CA PRO A 27 0.79 21.01 -4.63
C PRO A 27 -0.38 22.01 -4.49
N GLN A 28 -1.60 21.60 -4.85
CA GLN A 28 -2.80 22.44 -4.74
C GLN A 28 -3.44 22.37 -3.35
N LEU A 29 -2.99 21.45 -2.48
CA LEU A 29 -3.48 21.33 -1.12
C LEU A 29 -2.75 22.31 -0.18
N PRO A 30 -3.40 22.77 0.91
CA PRO A 30 -2.70 23.45 2.01
C PRO A 30 -1.52 22.61 2.55
N PRO A 31 -0.40 23.23 2.95
CA PRO A 31 0.80 22.50 3.43
C PRO A 31 0.50 21.50 4.55
N GLU A 32 -0.44 21.82 5.43
CA GLU A 32 -0.85 20.98 6.55
C GLU A 32 -1.50 19.68 6.06
N LEU A 33 -2.27 19.74 4.96
CA LEU A 33 -2.86 18.54 4.35
C LEU A 33 -1.84 17.75 3.52
N GLN A 34 -0.85 18.42 2.93
CA GLN A 34 0.24 17.73 2.23
C GLN A 34 1.05 16.86 3.21
N ALA A 35 1.35 17.39 4.40
CA ALA A 35 2.09 16.66 5.44
C ALA A 35 1.35 15.39 5.93
N LEU A 36 0.01 15.42 5.95
CA LEU A 36 -0.82 14.26 6.31
C LEU A 36 -0.83 13.15 5.25
N LEU A 37 -0.36 13.43 4.03
CA LEU A 37 -0.39 12.52 2.90
C LEU A 37 1.03 12.23 2.41
N PRO A 38 1.91 11.60 3.22
CA PRO A 38 3.30 11.36 2.84
C PRO A 38 3.41 10.47 1.58
N LEU A 39 2.45 9.57 1.39
CA LEU A 39 2.46 8.54 0.35
C LEU A 39 1.08 8.41 -0.31
N ASP A 40 1.03 7.78 -1.48
CA ASP A 40 -0.21 7.29 -2.09
C ASP A 40 -0.20 5.76 -2.10
N ALA A 41 -1.09 5.17 -1.30
CA ALA A 41 -1.25 3.71 -1.19
C ALA A 41 -2.28 3.15 -2.18
N THR A 42 -3.04 4.01 -2.85
CA THR A 42 -4.09 3.61 -3.78
C THR A 42 -3.60 2.68 -4.88
N PRO A 43 -2.45 2.95 -5.56
CA PRO A 43 -2.02 2.07 -6.63
C PRO A 43 -1.68 0.66 -6.17
N LEU A 44 -1.14 0.53 -4.96
CA LEU A 44 -0.89 -0.77 -4.34
C LEU A 44 -2.19 -1.50 -3.99
N ALA A 45 -3.18 -0.79 -3.47
CA ALA A 45 -4.47 -1.37 -3.10
C ALA A 45 -5.22 -1.90 -4.33
N GLU A 46 -5.33 -1.10 -5.38
CA GLU A 46 -6.01 -1.48 -6.63
C GLU A 46 -5.26 -2.59 -7.38
N GLY A 47 -3.93 -2.53 -7.43
CA GLY A 47 -3.13 -3.60 -8.02
C GLY A 47 -3.27 -4.93 -7.27
N LEU A 48 -3.40 -4.87 -5.95
CA LEU A 48 -3.61 -6.03 -5.11
C LEU A 48 -5.01 -6.61 -5.27
N GLU A 49 -6.05 -5.77 -5.39
CA GLU A 49 -7.40 -6.21 -5.76
C GLU A 49 -7.42 -6.87 -7.14
N LEU A 50 -6.75 -6.26 -8.13
CA LEU A 50 -6.65 -6.80 -9.48
C LEU A 50 -6.05 -8.21 -9.51
N LEU A 51 -4.94 -8.45 -8.80
CA LEU A 51 -4.34 -9.78 -8.72
C LEU A 51 -5.19 -10.75 -7.90
N ALA A 52 -5.80 -10.28 -6.81
CA ALA A 52 -6.65 -11.11 -5.96
C ALA A 52 -7.89 -11.61 -6.70
N ASP A 53 -8.52 -10.75 -7.52
CA ASP A 53 -9.63 -11.13 -8.39
C ASP A 53 -9.20 -12.16 -9.42
N GLY A 54 -8.05 -11.94 -10.08
CA GLY A 54 -7.49 -12.90 -11.03
C GLY A 54 -7.21 -14.26 -10.39
N ALA A 55 -6.71 -14.28 -9.15
CA ALA A 55 -6.40 -15.49 -8.39
C ALA A 55 -7.62 -16.11 -7.67
N GLY A 56 -8.82 -15.54 -7.83
CA GLY A 56 -10.05 -16.08 -7.23
C GLY A 56 -10.20 -15.87 -5.72
N ILE A 57 -9.43 -14.97 -5.12
CA ILE A 57 -9.46 -14.63 -3.68
C ILE A 57 -9.90 -13.19 -3.39
N GLY A 58 -10.46 -12.48 -4.39
CA GLY A 58 -10.85 -11.07 -4.28
C GLY A 58 -11.75 -10.76 -3.08
N ALA A 59 -12.73 -11.62 -2.77
CA ALA A 59 -13.62 -11.42 -1.64
C ALA A 59 -12.91 -11.45 -0.27
N GLU A 60 -11.89 -12.31 -0.12
CA GLU A 60 -11.06 -12.42 1.08
C GLU A 60 -10.26 -11.13 1.27
N VAL A 61 -9.59 -10.68 0.20
CA VAL A 61 -8.79 -9.46 0.19
C VAL A 61 -9.65 -8.22 0.47
N ALA A 62 -10.80 -8.09 -0.19
CA ALA A 62 -11.72 -6.97 0.02
C ALA A 62 -12.29 -6.97 1.45
N ALA A 63 -12.49 -8.12 2.08
CA ALA A 63 -12.89 -8.20 3.49
C ALA A 63 -11.77 -7.68 4.42
N ALA A 64 -10.53 -8.09 4.20
CA ALA A 64 -9.38 -7.65 4.98
C ALA A 64 -9.13 -6.13 4.84
N GLN A 65 -9.23 -5.58 3.63
CA GLN A 65 -9.09 -4.14 3.41
C GLN A 65 -10.20 -3.33 4.08
N ARG A 66 -11.46 -3.80 4.01
CA ARG A 66 -12.58 -3.16 4.70
C ARG A 66 -12.41 -3.17 6.21
N GLU A 67 -11.91 -4.27 6.77
CA GLU A 67 -11.64 -4.36 8.21
C GLU A 67 -10.52 -3.40 8.63
N GLN A 68 -9.43 -3.33 7.87
CA GLN A 68 -8.37 -2.36 8.09
C GLN A 68 -8.90 -0.91 8.04
N SER A 69 -9.74 -0.59 7.07
CA SER A 69 -10.32 0.76 6.94
C SER A 69 -11.24 1.13 8.12
N ARG A 70 -11.88 0.13 8.75
CA ARG A 70 -12.70 0.34 9.96
C ARG A 70 -11.86 0.60 11.19
N ALA A 71 -10.72 -0.09 11.32
CA ALA A 71 -9.80 0.04 12.45
C ALA A 71 -8.80 1.20 12.31
N ASN A 72 -8.70 1.82 11.13
CA ASN A 72 -7.73 2.88 10.84
C ASN A 72 -7.97 4.11 11.73
N ALA A 73 -6.97 4.47 12.54
CA ALA A 73 -7.05 5.56 13.52
C ALA A 73 -7.35 6.93 12.89
N ALA A 74 -6.82 7.22 11.70
CA ALA A 74 -7.09 8.48 11.00
C ALA A 74 -8.55 8.54 10.51
N VAL A 75 -9.09 7.42 10.02
CA VAL A 75 -10.50 7.30 9.64
C VAL A 75 -11.40 7.45 10.87
N LEU A 76 -11.05 6.81 11.98
CA LEU A 76 -11.79 6.93 13.24
C LEU A 76 -11.76 8.36 13.79
N HIS A 77 -10.62 9.04 13.74
CA HIS A 77 -10.49 10.43 14.15
C HIS A 77 -11.43 11.35 13.36
N GLY A 78 -11.48 11.19 12.03
CA GLY A 78 -12.41 11.93 11.18
C GLY A 78 -13.89 11.64 11.46
N ARG A 79 -14.22 10.41 11.89
CA ARG A 79 -15.58 10.02 12.29
C ARG A 79 -16.00 10.62 13.64
N VAL A 80 -15.10 10.61 14.61
CA VAL A 80 -15.38 11.07 15.99
C VAL A 80 -15.39 12.58 16.08
N PHE A 81 -14.40 13.25 15.49
CA PHE A 81 -14.21 14.70 15.63
C PHE A 81 -14.70 15.51 14.43
N GLY A 82 -15.21 14.83 13.40
CA GLY A 82 -15.73 15.46 12.17
C GLY A 82 -14.64 16.14 11.34
N ARG A 83 -15.07 16.97 10.38
CA ARG A 83 -14.17 17.67 9.44
C ARG A 83 -13.39 18.85 10.04
N ALA A 84 -13.71 19.26 11.27
CA ALA A 84 -13.14 20.45 11.90
C ALA A 84 -11.85 20.17 12.68
N ALA A 85 -11.59 18.91 13.05
CA ALA A 85 -10.38 18.53 13.79
C ALA A 85 -9.34 17.92 12.86
N THR A 86 -8.17 18.56 12.77
CA THR A 86 -7.01 18.00 12.10
C THR A 86 -6.51 16.77 12.85
N VAL A 87 -6.36 15.65 12.14
CA VAL A 87 -5.72 14.44 12.68
C VAL A 87 -4.28 14.79 13.07
N PRO A 88 -3.78 14.39 14.25
CA PRO A 88 -2.36 14.55 14.56
C PRO A 88 -1.48 13.87 13.52
N LEU A 89 -0.40 14.53 13.11
CA LEU A 89 0.50 14.04 12.06
C LEU A 89 1.01 12.62 12.35
N ALA A 90 1.45 12.38 13.60
CA ALA A 90 1.88 11.07 14.07
C ALA A 90 0.80 9.99 13.92
N THR A 91 -0.47 10.34 14.19
CA THR A 91 -1.61 9.42 14.02
C THR A 91 -1.85 9.10 12.55
N ALA A 92 -1.71 10.08 11.66
CA ALA A 92 -1.83 9.86 10.23
C ALA A 92 -0.72 8.92 9.74
N HIS A 93 0.55 9.20 10.06
CA HIS A 93 1.68 8.36 9.63
C HIS A 93 1.63 6.95 10.21
N ALA A 94 1.29 6.80 11.50
CA ALA A 94 1.05 5.49 12.11
C ALA A 94 -0.03 4.69 11.35
N ALA A 95 -1.11 5.36 10.92
CA ALA A 95 -2.15 4.71 10.14
C ALA A 95 -1.69 4.27 8.73
N PHE A 96 -0.74 4.99 8.11
CA PHE A 96 -0.09 4.54 6.88
C PHE A 96 0.75 3.28 7.11
N ALA A 97 1.53 3.23 8.20
CA ALA A 97 2.33 2.06 8.58
C ALA A 97 1.44 0.84 8.88
N ASP A 98 0.34 1.01 9.60
CA ASP A 98 -0.65 -0.05 9.82
C ASP A 98 -1.23 -0.59 8.51
N GLY A 99 -1.62 0.31 7.61
CA GLY A 99 -2.10 -0.06 6.28
C GLY A 99 -1.04 -0.82 5.48
N ALA A 100 0.22 -0.40 5.56
CA ALA A 100 1.33 -1.07 4.89
C ALA A 100 1.54 -2.49 5.41
N ARG A 101 1.53 -2.71 6.73
CA ARG A 101 1.64 -4.05 7.35
C ARG A 101 0.51 -4.99 6.92
N VAL A 102 -0.71 -4.46 6.80
CA VAL A 102 -1.84 -5.25 6.27
C VAL A 102 -1.57 -5.65 4.82
N ARG A 103 -1.12 -4.70 3.98
CA ARG A 103 -0.80 -5.00 2.58
C ARG A 103 0.33 -6.02 2.43
N GLU A 104 1.39 -5.97 3.24
CA GLU A 104 2.44 -7.01 3.22
C GLU A 104 1.88 -8.42 3.38
N ARG A 105 0.97 -8.60 4.35
CA ARG A 105 0.30 -9.90 4.56
C ARG A 105 -0.56 -10.29 3.37
N LEU A 106 -1.29 -9.34 2.79
CA LEU A 106 -2.13 -9.60 1.62
C LEU A 106 -1.31 -9.91 0.36
N ILE A 107 -0.15 -9.28 0.17
CA ILE A 107 0.78 -9.60 -0.93
C ILE A 107 1.25 -11.05 -0.80
N GLY A 108 1.66 -11.48 0.41
CA GLY A 108 2.04 -12.88 0.66
C GLY A 108 0.89 -13.86 0.37
N ARG A 109 -0.35 -13.48 0.72
CA ARG A 109 -1.55 -14.28 0.44
C ARG A 109 -1.87 -14.38 -1.04
N VAL A 110 -1.77 -13.28 -1.78
CA VAL A 110 -1.94 -13.23 -3.24
C VAL A 110 -0.87 -14.06 -3.94
N ALA A 111 0.39 -13.90 -3.55
CA ALA A 111 1.50 -14.70 -4.06
C ALA A 111 1.25 -16.21 -3.88
N GLU A 112 0.78 -16.62 -2.70
CA GLU A 112 0.42 -18.01 -2.42
C GLU A 112 -0.76 -18.51 -3.26
N ALA A 113 -1.74 -17.66 -3.53
CA ALA A 113 -2.88 -18.03 -4.38
C ALA A 113 -2.50 -18.16 -5.87
N ILE A 114 -1.52 -17.38 -6.34
CA ILE A 114 -1.07 -17.40 -7.75
C ILE A 114 -0.24 -18.64 -8.05
N ASP A 115 0.78 -18.95 -7.24
CA ASP A 115 1.75 -20.01 -7.54
C ASP A 115 2.29 -20.73 -6.29
N GLY A 116 1.52 -20.69 -5.21
CA GLY A 116 1.81 -21.43 -3.98
C GLY A 116 2.98 -20.86 -3.15
N ALA A 117 3.50 -21.71 -2.26
CA ALA A 117 4.46 -21.31 -1.23
C ALA A 117 5.82 -20.84 -1.80
N GLY A 118 6.15 -21.17 -3.04
CA GLY A 118 7.37 -20.71 -3.71
C GLY A 118 7.34 -19.19 -3.93
N LEU A 119 6.35 -18.72 -4.69
CA LEU A 119 6.15 -17.30 -4.98
C LEU A 119 5.92 -16.49 -3.71
N ARG A 120 5.20 -17.06 -2.72
CA ARG A 120 5.04 -16.41 -1.41
C ARG A 120 6.37 -16.11 -0.74
N ARG A 121 7.31 -17.06 -0.69
CA ARG A 121 8.64 -16.83 -0.08
C ARG A 121 9.44 -15.79 -0.84
N GLU A 122 9.34 -15.77 -2.16
CA GLU A 122 10.01 -14.76 -2.99
C GLU A 122 9.46 -13.36 -2.69
N ALA A 123 8.13 -13.21 -2.62
CA ALA A 123 7.49 -11.95 -2.23
C ALA A 123 7.87 -11.52 -0.81
N GLU A 124 7.84 -12.45 0.16
CA GLU A 124 8.26 -12.18 1.55
C GLU A 124 9.73 -11.73 1.62
N ALA A 125 10.62 -12.30 0.80
CA ALA A 125 12.03 -11.88 0.74
C ALA A 125 12.20 -10.45 0.19
N LEU A 126 11.39 -10.06 -0.82
CA LEU A 126 11.38 -8.70 -1.35
C LEU A 126 10.89 -7.69 -0.29
N LEU A 127 9.83 -8.04 0.45
CA LEU A 127 9.29 -7.19 1.52
C LEU A 127 10.28 -7.05 2.69
N ALA A 128 10.98 -8.11 3.06
CA ALA A 128 11.96 -8.10 4.14
C ALA A 128 13.16 -7.18 3.88
N ALA A 129 13.43 -6.80 2.62
CA ALA A 129 14.49 -5.86 2.28
C ALA A 129 14.21 -4.42 2.77
N ALA A 130 12.95 -4.06 2.99
CA ALA A 130 12.54 -2.76 3.51
C ALA A 130 11.34 -2.93 4.47
N PRO A 131 11.58 -3.34 5.73
CA PRO A 131 10.51 -3.65 6.67
C PRO A 131 9.70 -2.40 7.02
N VAL A 132 8.37 -2.55 7.11
CA VAL A 132 7.50 -1.45 7.55
C VAL A 132 7.81 -1.05 9.00
N PRO A 133 8.08 0.24 9.26
CA PRO A 133 8.30 0.74 10.61
C PRO A 133 7.12 0.46 11.56
N PRO A 134 7.37 0.29 12.87
CA PRO A 134 6.29 0.20 13.84
C PRO A 134 5.43 1.48 13.89
N PRO A 135 4.09 1.37 13.83
CA PRO A 135 3.17 2.49 14.02
C PRO A 135 3.46 3.27 15.30
N GLU A 136 3.79 2.57 16.39
CA GLU A 136 4.13 3.18 17.67
C GLU A 136 5.38 4.06 17.62
N ALA A 137 6.32 3.78 16.72
CA ALA A 137 7.53 4.58 16.56
C ALA A 137 7.24 6.00 16.05
N PHE A 138 6.15 6.21 15.31
CA PHE A 138 5.77 7.54 14.83
C PHE A 138 5.31 8.47 15.95
N ALA A 139 4.72 7.94 17.02
CA ALA A 139 4.35 8.74 18.19
C ALA A 139 5.61 9.23 18.94
N ASP A 140 6.58 8.35 19.14
CA ASP A 140 7.85 8.66 19.81
C ASP A 140 8.69 9.66 19.00
N ALA A 141 8.79 9.44 17.69
CA ALA A 141 9.53 10.33 16.80
C ALA A 141 8.90 11.73 16.69
N ALA A 142 7.57 11.82 16.67
CA ALA A 142 6.88 13.11 16.68
C ALA A 142 7.12 13.89 17.98
N ALA A 143 7.21 13.21 19.13
CA ALA A 143 7.58 13.85 20.39
C ALA A 143 9.02 14.38 20.39
N ALA A 144 9.92 13.74 19.63
CA ALA A 144 11.31 14.16 19.45
C ALA A 144 11.52 15.17 18.31
N GLY A 145 10.56 15.33 17.40
CA GLY A 145 10.68 16.17 16.20
C GLY A 145 11.57 15.59 15.10
N ASP A 146 11.70 14.26 15.02
CA ASP A 146 12.61 13.55 14.10
C ASP A 146 11.92 12.34 13.43
N ASP A 147 10.82 12.58 12.72
CA ASP A 147 10.07 11.55 12.00
C ASP A 147 10.61 11.29 10.57
N GLY A 148 11.56 12.09 10.09
CA GLY A 148 12.08 12.01 8.72
C GLY A 148 12.70 10.65 8.39
N ALA A 149 13.45 10.04 9.33
CA ALA A 149 14.01 8.70 9.13
C ALA A 149 12.93 7.62 9.03
N LEU A 150 11.85 7.74 9.80
CA LEU A 150 10.72 6.81 9.75
C LEU A 150 9.91 6.96 8.46
N LEU A 151 9.74 8.19 7.98
CA LEU A 151 9.10 8.46 6.70
C LEU A 151 9.91 7.87 5.54
N GLY A 152 11.23 8.07 5.52
CA GLY A 152 12.09 7.43 4.51
C GLY A 152 12.05 5.90 4.56
N ALA A 153 11.96 5.31 5.76
CA ALA A 153 11.79 3.86 5.90
C ALA A 153 10.40 3.38 5.40
N LEU A 154 9.35 4.16 5.65
CA LEU A 154 8.00 3.86 5.17
C LEU A 154 7.90 3.98 3.63
N GLU A 155 8.55 4.98 3.03
CA GLU A 155 8.69 5.13 1.58
C GLU A 155 9.40 3.92 0.96
N ALA A 156 10.52 3.48 1.56
CA ALA A 156 11.23 2.30 1.11
C ALA A 156 10.36 1.03 1.21
N ALA A 157 9.56 0.90 2.27
CA ALA A 157 8.63 -0.23 2.43
C ALA A 157 7.55 -0.24 1.35
N PHE A 158 7.00 0.93 0.96
CA PHE A 158 6.04 1.02 -0.15
C PHE A 158 6.67 0.62 -1.48
N ALA A 159 7.90 1.05 -1.75
CA ALA A 159 8.63 0.63 -2.94
C ALA A 159 8.87 -0.89 -2.97
N ALA A 160 9.18 -1.50 -1.83
CA ALA A 160 9.29 -2.96 -1.72
C ALA A 160 7.95 -3.68 -1.94
N GLN A 161 6.84 -3.11 -1.46
CA GLN A 161 5.49 -3.62 -1.74
C GLN A 161 5.14 -3.56 -3.23
N GLU A 162 5.45 -2.44 -3.89
CA GLU A 162 5.25 -2.29 -5.35
C GLU A 162 6.06 -3.33 -6.11
N HIS A 163 7.34 -3.49 -5.76
CA HIS A 163 8.22 -4.47 -6.39
C HIS A 163 7.72 -5.92 -6.19
N ALA A 164 7.30 -6.28 -4.97
CA ALA A 164 6.74 -7.61 -4.69
C ALA A 164 5.45 -7.86 -5.47
N LEU A 165 4.58 -6.85 -5.59
CA LEU A 165 3.33 -6.93 -6.33
C LEU A 165 3.59 -7.11 -7.84
N LEU A 166 4.53 -6.36 -8.42
CA LEU A 166 4.93 -6.49 -9.82
C LEU A 166 5.60 -7.85 -10.11
N HIS A 167 6.36 -8.39 -9.16
CA HIS A 167 6.93 -9.74 -9.24
C HIS A 167 5.81 -10.80 -9.30
N CYS A 168 4.81 -10.69 -8.43
CA CYS A 168 3.65 -11.59 -8.45
C CYS A 168 2.86 -11.47 -9.76
N ALA A 169 2.66 -10.26 -10.27
CA ALA A 169 1.95 -10.02 -11.52
C ALA A 169 2.70 -10.62 -12.72
N ALA A 170 4.02 -10.45 -12.79
CA ALA A 170 4.86 -11.04 -13.83
C ALA A 170 4.79 -12.57 -13.81
N ARG A 171 4.79 -13.17 -12.60
CA ARG A 171 4.64 -14.61 -12.46
C ARG A 171 3.26 -15.08 -12.93
N PHE A 172 2.22 -14.32 -12.61
CA PHE A 172 0.86 -14.65 -13.03
C PHE A 172 0.70 -14.59 -14.55
N ASP A 173 1.21 -13.53 -15.19
CA ASP A 173 1.23 -13.41 -16.65
C ASP A 173 1.91 -14.62 -17.31
N ALA A 174 3.08 -15.03 -16.79
CA ALA A 174 3.80 -16.18 -17.30
C ALA A 174 3.05 -17.52 -17.16
N ILE A 175 2.17 -17.65 -16.16
CA ILE A 175 1.30 -18.83 -15.98
C ILE A 175 0.16 -18.83 -17.00
N LEU A 176 -0.38 -17.66 -17.33
CA LEU A 176 -1.52 -17.52 -18.25
C LEU A 176 -1.10 -17.63 -19.72
N ASP A 177 0.14 -17.27 -20.04
CA ASP A 177 0.71 -17.35 -21.38
C ASP A 177 1.24 -18.75 -21.76
N GLY A 178 1.38 -19.65 -20.78
CA GLY A 178 1.92 -21.02 -20.93
C GLY A 178 0.84 -22.09 -21.07
#